data_AF-A0A847NKL1-F1
#
_entry.id   AF-A0A847NKL1-F1
#
_cell.length_a   1.000
_cell.length_b   1.000
_cell.length_c   1.000
_cell.angle_alpha   90.00
_cell.angle_beta   90.00
_cell.angle_gamma   90.00
#
_symmetry.space_group_name_H-M   'P 1'
#
loop_
_entity.id
_entity.type
_entity.pdbx_description
1 polymer ?
#
loop_
_entity_poly.entity_id
_entity_poly.type
_entity_poly.pdbx_seq_one_letter_code
_entity_poly.pdbx_strand_id
1 'polypeptide(L)'
;MGNNIYREMINKLSAEDIAMLSPLHLAYIGDAVYELLVRSYVLSKKIPVKDLHKLSTQYVKAKAQADIVHGLEEYLTEEERAVVIRGRNAKSNTVAKNASLIDYKYATGFEALIGYLYLTENNERIGEIFKLIIENHN
;
A
#
# COMPACT_ATOMS: atom_id res chain seq x y z
N MET A 1 -29.16 0.30 -5.57
CA MET A 1 -27.69 0.30 -5.67
C MET A 1 -27.23 -1.05 -5.16
N GLY A 2 -26.61 -1.88 -6.02
CA GLY A 2 -26.27 -3.25 -5.65
C GLY A 2 -25.27 -3.28 -4.50
N ASN A 3 -25.46 -4.22 -3.57
CA ASN A 3 -24.51 -4.44 -2.48
C ASN A 3 -23.10 -4.62 -3.03
N ASN A 4 -22.20 -3.74 -2.65
CA ASN A 4 -20.79 -3.87 -2.95
C ASN A 4 -20.21 -4.89 -1.97
N ILE A 5 -19.90 -6.10 -2.46
CA ILE A 5 -19.39 -7.23 -1.67
C ILE A 5 -18.16 -6.84 -0.82
N TYR A 6 -17.32 -5.91 -1.30
CA TYR A 6 -16.17 -5.42 -0.56
C TYR A 6 -16.60 -4.59 0.66
N ARG A 7 -17.59 -3.70 0.50
CA ARG A 7 -18.15 -2.92 1.61
C ARG A 7 -18.85 -3.82 2.62
N GLU A 8 -19.54 -4.86 2.18
CA GLU A 8 -20.14 -5.83 3.11
C GLU A 8 -19.11 -6.56 3.97
N MET A 9 -17.93 -6.88 3.43
CA MET A 9 -16.85 -7.48 4.19
C MET A 9 -16.22 -6.49 5.17
N ILE A 10 -15.99 -5.25 4.74
CA ILE A 10 -15.42 -4.19 5.60
C ILE A 10 -16.38 -3.82 6.74
N ASN A 11 -17.68 -3.69 6.46
CA ASN A 11 -18.71 -3.35 7.47
C ASN A 11 -18.89 -4.40 8.58
N LYS A 12 -18.29 -5.59 8.44
CA LYS A 12 -18.22 -6.58 9.52
C LYS A 12 -17.15 -6.24 10.55
N LEU A 13 -16.27 -5.29 10.26
CA LEU A 13 -15.26 -4.74 11.16
C LEU A 13 -15.76 -3.38 11.65
N SER A 14 -15.80 -3.20 12.97
CA SER A 14 -16.00 -1.87 13.57
C SER A 14 -14.76 -0.99 13.38
N ALA A 15 -14.91 0.32 13.62
CA ALA A 15 -13.77 1.24 13.65
C ALA A 15 -12.76 0.82 14.73
N GLU A 16 -13.25 0.34 15.88
CA GLU A 16 -12.43 -0.23 16.94
C GLU A 16 -11.66 -1.49 16.47
N ASP A 17 -12.31 -2.40 15.73
CA ASP A 17 -11.66 -3.59 15.19
C ASP A 17 -10.51 -3.21 14.25
N ILE A 18 -10.74 -2.25 13.35
CA ILE A 18 -9.73 -1.76 12.41
C ILE A 18 -8.56 -1.13 13.17
N ALA A 19 -8.83 -0.33 14.20
CA ALA A 19 -7.80 0.30 15.03
C ALA A 19 -6.94 -0.72 15.81
N MET A 20 -7.52 -1.89 16.14
CA MET A 20 -6.85 -3.00 16.83
C MET A 20 -6.07 -3.94 15.88
N LEU A 21 -6.23 -3.82 14.57
CA LEU A 21 -5.49 -4.65 13.63
C LEU A 21 -3.98 -4.45 13.79
N SER A 22 -3.26 -5.58 13.80
CA SER A 22 -1.81 -5.55 13.75
C SER A 22 -1.32 -4.89 12.45
N PRO A 23 -0.15 -4.23 12.45
CA PRO A 23 0.37 -3.62 11.23
C PRO A 23 0.59 -4.63 10.10
N LEU A 24 0.84 -5.90 10.41
CA LEU A 24 0.96 -6.97 9.40
C LEU A 24 -0.38 -7.34 8.77
N HIS A 25 -1.50 -7.26 9.52
CA HIS A 25 -2.83 -7.44 8.94
C HIS A 25 -3.18 -6.31 7.98
N LEU A 26 -2.82 -5.06 8.35
CA LEU A 26 -2.98 -3.91 7.46
C LEU A 26 -2.12 -4.07 6.20
N ALA A 27 -0.84 -4.43 6.35
CA ALA A 27 0.05 -4.66 5.21
C ALA A 27 -0.46 -5.77 4.28
N TYR A 28 -0.98 -6.87 4.85
CA TYR A 28 -1.52 -7.98 4.08
C TYR A 28 -2.62 -7.57 3.09
N ILE A 29 -3.60 -6.78 3.52
CA ILE A 29 -4.66 -6.30 2.61
C ILE A 29 -4.16 -5.15 1.73
N GLY A 30 -3.28 -4.29 2.27
CA GLY A 30 -2.74 -3.15 1.55
C GLY A 30 -1.88 -3.53 0.34
N ASP A 31 -1.09 -4.61 0.43
CA ASP A 31 -0.34 -5.16 -0.70
C ASP A 31 -1.28 -5.52 -1.87
N ALA A 32 -2.38 -6.22 -1.59
CA ALA A 32 -3.36 -6.60 -2.61
C ALA A 32 -4.07 -5.39 -3.24
N VAL A 33 -4.41 -4.39 -2.43
CA VAL A 33 -5.03 -3.15 -2.91
C VAL A 33 -4.06 -2.37 -3.79
N TYR A 34 -2.81 -2.22 -3.36
CA TYR A 34 -1.80 -1.50 -4.12
C TYR A 34 -1.44 -2.20 -5.45
N GLU A 35 -1.26 -3.52 -5.42
CA GLU A 35 -1.02 -4.32 -6.64
C GLU A 35 -2.15 -4.12 -7.66
N LEU A 36 -3.41 -4.11 -7.21
CA LEU A 36 -4.56 -3.88 -8.08
C LEU A 36 -4.55 -2.47 -8.69
N LEU A 37 -4.22 -1.44 -7.91
CA LEU A 37 -4.08 -0.06 -8.41
C LEU A 37 -2.99 0.05 -9.47
N VAL A 38 -1.80 -0.50 -9.19
CA VAL A 38 -0.67 -0.52 -10.14
C VAL A 38 -1.05 -1.26 -11.42
N ARG A 39 -1.63 -2.45 -11.32
CA ARG A 39 -2.04 -3.22 -12.53
C ARG A 39 -3.08 -2.47 -13.35
N SER A 40 -4.04 -1.82 -12.70
CA SER A 40 -5.06 -1.00 -13.36
C SER A 40 -4.43 0.19 -14.11
N TYR A 41 -3.49 0.87 -13.47
CA TYR A 41 -2.71 1.94 -14.10
C TYR A 41 -1.88 1.45 -15.28
N VAL A 42 -1.16 0.35 -15.12
CA VAL A 42 -0.31 -0.23 -16.18
C VAL A 42 -1.15 -0.67 -17.38
N LEU A 43 -2.32 -1.27 -17.16
CA LEU A 43 -3.28 -1.60 -18.23
C LEU A 43 -3.77 -0.35 -18.97
N SER A 44 -3.96 0.77 -18.26
CA SER A 44 -4.39 2.04 -18.87
C SER A 44 -3.37 2.62 -19.86
N LYS A 45 -2.09 2.24 -19.76
CA LYS A 45 -1.00 2.73 -20.64
C LYS A 45 -1.00 2.13 -22.05
N LYS A 46 -1.87 1.16 -22.35
CA LYS A 46 -2.00 0.52 -23.67
C LYS A 46 -0.67 -0.06 -24.21
N ILE A 47 0.15 -0.64 -23.33
CA ILE A 47 1.42 -1.29 -23.68
C ILE A 47 1.23 -2.78 -24.01
N PRO A 48 2.18 -3.43 -24.70
CA PRO A 48 2.10 -4.86 -24.99
C PRO A 48 2.05 -5.72 -23.71
N VAL A 49 1.32 -6.85 -23.77
CA VAL A 49 1.14 -7.77 -22.62
C VAL A 49 2.47 -8.22 -22.01
N LYS A 50 3.48 -8.47 -22.86
CA LYS A 50 4.84 -8.87 -22.44
C LYS A 50 5.54 -7.84 -21.54
N ASP A 51 5.14 -6.57 -21.62
CA ASP A 51 5.75 -5.46 -20.89
C ASP A 51 4.99 -5.08 -19.62
N LEU A 52 3.75 -5.59 -19.44
CA LEU A 52 2.91 -5.28 -18.26
C LEU A 52 3.59 -5.68 -16.95
N HIS A 53 4.16 -6.90 -16.89
CA HIS A 53 4.85 -7.38 -15.70
C HIS A 53 6.11 -6.55 -15.41
N LYS A 54 6.88 -6.22 -16.45
CA LYS A 54 8.08 -5.39 -16.33
C LYS A 54 7.76 -4.01 -15.79
N LEU A 55 6.68 -3.38 -16.24
CA LEU A 55 6.27 -2.07 -15.72
C LEU A 55 5.72 -2.18 -14.29
N SER A 56 4.85 -3.15 -14.02
CA SER A 56 4.26 -3.33 -12.69
C SER A 56 5.32 -3.55 -11.60
N THR A 57 6.33 -4.39 -11.86
CA THR A 57 7.44 -4.65 -10.94
C THR A 57 8.30 -3.43 -10.59
N GLN A 58 8.25 -2.36 -11.39
CA GLN A 58 8.93 -1.10 -11.05
C GLN A 58 8.24 -0.36 -9.90
N TYR A 59 6.96 -0.65 -9.63
CA TYR A 59 6.17 -0.02 -8.56
C TYR A 59 6.00 -0.92 -7.34
N VAL A 60 5.91 -2.24 -7.53
CA VAL A 60 5.44 -3.16 -6.48
C VAL A 60 6.55 -3.91 -5.74
N LYS A 61 7.79 -3.90 -6.24
CA LYS A 61 8.91 -4.53 -5.53
C LYS A 61 9.23 -3.76 -4.23
N ALA A 62 9.68 -4.46 -3.18
CA ALA A 62 9.96 -3.86 -1.87
C ALA A 62 10.83 -2.60 -1.94
N LYS A 63 11.90 -2.60 -2.75
CA LYS A 63 12.74 -1.41 -2.95
C LYS A 63 11.98 -0.21 -3.50
N ALA A 64 11.11 -0.43 -4.48
CA ALA A 64 10.30 0.64 -5.07
C ALA A 64 9.30 1.19 -4.06
N GLN A 65 8.62 0.32 -3.31
CA GLN A 65 7.70 0.74 -2.26
C GLN A 65 8.42 1.52 -1.14
N ALA A 66 9.64 1.12 -0.79
CA ALA A 66 10.47 1.85 0.16
C ALA A 66 10.82 3.26 -0.36
N ASP A 67 11.24 3.38 -1.62
CA ASP A 67 11.53 4.69 -2.22
C ASP A 67 10.28 5.57 -2.33
N ILE A 68 9.13 4.97 -2.66
CA ILE A 68 7.83 5.63 -2.71
C ILE A 68 7.45 6.21 -1.34
N VAL A 69 7.50 5.42 -0.27
CA VAL A 69 7.07 5.91 1.05
C VAL A 69 7.99 7.00 1.58
N HIS A 70 9.28 6.96 1.25
CA HIS A 70 10.20 8.08 1.51
C HIS A 70 9.79 9.34 0.74
N GLY A 71 9.45 9.22 -0.55
CA GLY A 71 8.97 10.35 -1.35
C GLY A 71 7.61 10.92 -0.89
N LEU A 72 6.82 10.14 -0.16
CA LEU A 72 5.52 10.57 0.38
C LEU A 72 5.61 11.26 1.75
N GLU A 73 6.75 11.23 2.43
CA GLU A 73 6.87 11.59 3.86
C GLU A 73 6.29 12.98 4.21
N GLU A 74 6.50 13.98 3.35
CA GLU A 74 5.99 15.35 3.52
C GLU A 74 4.51 15.50 3.19
N TYR A 75 3.94 14.58 2.41
CA TYR A 75 2.54 14.60 1.98
C TYR A 75 1.61 13.86 2.94
N LEU A 76 2.17 13.05 3.84
CA LEU A 76 1.40 12.30 4.82
C LEU A 76 0.93 13.19 5.98
N THR A 77 -0.21 12.85 6.57
CA THR A 77 -0.64 13.39 7.86
C THR A 77 0.13 12.72 9.01
N GLU A 78 0.05 13.28 10.22
CA GLU A 78 0.67 12.65 11.41
C GLU A 78 0.13 11.24 11.67
N GLU A 79 -1.16 11.03 11.45
CA GLU A 79 -1.80 9.73 11.62
C GLU A 79 -1.29 8.71 10.60
N GLU A 80 -1.21 9.10 9.33
CA GLU A 80 -0.68 8.26 8.25
C GLU A 80 0.80 7.92 8.50
N ARG A 81 1.61 8.89 8.93
CA ARG A 81 3.00 8.66 9.35
C ARG A 81 3.07 7.65 10.49
N ALA A 82 2.20 7.76 11.49
CA ALA A 82 2.15 6.80 12.60
C ALA A 82 1.82 5.38 12.13
N VAL A 83 0.90 5.21 11.17
CA VAL A 83 0.61 3.91 10.55
C VAL A 83 1.84 3.34 9.85
N VAL A 84 2.53 4.13 9.02
CA VAL A 84 3.76 3.72 8.32
C VAL A 84 4.84 3.29 9.32
N ILE A 85 5.08 4.07 10.36
CA ILE A 85 6.09 3.77 11.39
C ILE A 85 5.74 2.46 12.11
N ARG A 86 4.47 2.23 12.45
CA ARG A 86 4.03 0.96 13.06
C ARG A 86 4.26 -0.23 12.12
N GLY A 87 3.93 -0.11 10.84
CA GLY A 87 4.20 -1.15 9.83
C GLY A 87 5.70 -1.44 9.68
N ARG A 88 6.53 -0.40 9.58
CA ARG A 88 7.99 -0.52 9.50
C ARG A 88 8.62 -1.24 10.68
N ASN A 89 8.08 -1.00 11.87
CA ASN A 89 8.59 -1.59 13.10
C ASN A 89 7.98 -2.97 13.41
N ALA A 90 7.04 -3.45 12.59
CA ALA A 90 6.48 -4.79 12.76
C ALA A 90 7.55 -5.86 12.55
N LYS A 91 7.64 -6.81 13.48
CA LYS A 91 8.60 -7.90 13.38
C LYS A 91 8.03 -8.97 12.45
N SER A 92 8.57 -9.11 11.23
CA SER A 92 8.34 -10.29 10.40
C SER A 92 9.39 -11.37 10.74
N ASN A 93 8.97 -12.64 10.73
CA ASN A 93 9.85 -13.78 11.08
C ASN A 93 10.87 -14.13 9.97
N THR A 94 11.04 -13.28 8.95
CA THR A 94 11.88 -13.55 7.78
C THR A 94 13.21 -12.80 7.82
N VAL A 95 14.30 -13.55 7.79
CA VAL A 95 15.68 -13.05 7.83
C VAL A 95 16.12 -12.63 6.42
N ALA A 96 15.82 -11.39 6.01
CA ALA A 96 16.38 -10.81 4.78
C ALA A 96 17.81 -10.29 5.03
N LYS A 97 18.68 -10.34 4.00
CA LYS A 97 20.04 -9.76 4.05
C LYS A 97 19.94 -8.23 4.26
N ASN A 98 20.71 -7.67 5.19
CA ASN A 98 20.56 -6.33 5.78
C ASN A 98 19.97 -5.20 4.89
N ALA A 99 20.54 -4.90 3.72
CA ALA A 99 20.03 -3.81 2.86
C ALA A 99 18.59 -4.07 2.38
N SER A 100 18.30 -5.32 2.00
CA SER A 100 16.95 -5.77 1.65
C SER A 100 16.02 -5.74 2.85
N LEU A 101 16.51 -5.95 4.06
CA LEU A 101 15.68 -5.92 5.27
C LEU A 101 15.11 -4.53 5.56
N ILE A 102 15.88 -3.46 5.29
CA ILE A 102 15.40 -2.09 5.46
C ILE A 102 14.32 -1.78 4.43
N ASP A 103 14.55 -2.11 3.16
CA ASP A 103 13.55 -1.92 2.09
C ASP A 103 12.26 -2.68 2.41
N TYR A 104 12.35 -3.93 2.89
CA TYR A 104 11.18 -4.71 3.30
C TYR A 104 10.40 -4.04 4.42
N LYS A 105 11.08 -3.47 5.42
CA LYS A 105 10.40 -2.77 6.53
C LYS A 105 9.65 -1.54 6.01
N TYR A 106 10.27 -0.73 5.17
CA TYR A 106 9.59 0.44 4.62
C TYR A 106 8.44 0.05 3.68
N ALA A 107 8.60 -0.99 2.87
CA ALA A 107 7.52 -1.56 2.06
C ALA A 107 6.33 -1.99 2.95
N THR A 108 6.57 -2.73 4.03
CA THR A 108 5.52 -3.10 4.99
C THR A 108 4.85 -1.89 5.64
N GLY A 109 5.61 -0.83 5.92
CA GLY A 109 5.06 0.46 6.35
C GLY A 109 4.11 1.07 5.34
N PHE A 110 4.50 1.08 4.06
CA PHE A 110 3.68 1.56 2.96
C PHE A 110 2.41 0.72 2.76
N GLU A 111 2.55 -0.60 2.71
CA GLU A 111 1.42 -1.53 2.59
C GLU A 111 0.44 -1.33 3.76
N ALA A 112 0.94 -1.16 4.99
CA ALA A 112 0.09 -0.90 6.14
C ALA A 112 -0.72 0.40 6.01
N LEU A 113 -0.13 1.45 5.43
CA LEU A 113 -0.84 2.70 5.14
C LEU A 113 -1.98 2.49 4.13
N ILE A 114 -1.70 1.80 3.01
CA ILE A 114 -2.72 1.52 2.00
C ILE A 114 -3.85 0.67 2.58
N GLY A 115 -3.52 -0.35 3.39
CA GLY A 115 -4.50 -1.19 4.07
C GLY A 115 -5.37 -0.40 5.06
N TYR A 116 -4.76 0.49 5.83
CA TYR A 116 -5.49 1.37 6.76
C TYR A 116 -6.52 2.24 6.03
N LEU A 117 -6.09 2.93 4.96
CA LEU A 117 -6.98 3.80 4.18
C LEU A 117 -8.10 2.99 3.51
N TYR A 118 -7.80 1.78 3.05
CA TYR A 118 -8.80 0.90 2.43
C TYR A 118 -9.88 0.46 3.43
N LEU A 119 -9.47 0.00 4.61
CA LEU A 119 -10.38 -0.50 5.63
C LEU A 119 -11.21 0.63 6.28
N THR A 120 -10.68 1.85 6.31
CA THR A 120 -11.41 3.05 6.74
C THR A 120 -12.22 3.69 5.61
N GLU A 121 -12.35 3.01 4.46
CA GLU A 121 -13.08 3.43 3.27
C GLU A 121 -12.64 4.80 2.69
N ASN A 122 -11.42 5.25 3.00
CA ASN A 122 -10.86 6.51 2.55
C ASN A 122 -10.29 6.40 1.12
N ASN A 123 -11.17 6.07 0.17
CA ASN A 123 -10.84 5.85 -1.23
C ASN A 123 -10.31 7.11 -1.94
N GLU A 124 -10.78 8.29 -1.52
CA GLU A 124 -10.31 9.58 -2.05
C GLU A 124 -8.83 9.77 -1.74
N ARG A 125 -8.43 9.54 -0.48
CA ARG A 125 -7.03 9.66 -0.06
C ARG A 125 -6.11 8.63 -0.73
N ILE A 126 -6.60 7.39 -0.94
CA ILE A 126 -5.87 6.40 -1.75
C ILE A 126 -5.60 6.94 -3.16
N GLY A 127 -6.61 7.56 -3.78
CA GLY A 127 -6.47 8.19 -5.10
C GLY A 127 -5.44 9.32 -5.13
N GLU A 128 -5.44 10.19 -4.12
CA GLU A 128 -4.44 11.26 -3.98
C GLU A 128 -3.01 10.72 -3.85
N ILE A 129 -2.79 9.76 -2.94
CA ILE A 129 -1.49 9.13 -2.75
C ILE A 129 -1.03 8.45 -4.03
N PHE A 130 -1.91 7.69 -4.68
CA PHE A 130 -1.56 6.98 -5.90
C PHE A 130 -1.24 7.94 -7.06
N LYS A 131 -1.92 9.09 -7.13
CA LYS A 131 -1.62 10.15 -8.09
C LYS A 131 -0.21 10.73 -7.87
N LEU A 132 0.16 11.03 -6.62
CA LEU A 132 1.52 11.49 -6.28
C LEU A 132 2.59 10.46 -6.71
N ILE A 133 2.32 9.16 -6.51
CA ILE A 133 3.23 8.07 -6.89
C ILE A 133 3.48 8.08 -8.41
N ILE A 134 2.43 8.14 -9.22
CA ILE A 134 2.58 8.08 -10.68
C ILE A 134 3.11 9.38 -11.30
N GLU A 135 2.95 10.53 -10.62
CA GLU A 135 3.52 11.81 -11.05
C GLU A 135 5.03 11.87 -10.79
N ASN A 136 5.49 11.32 -9.66
CA ASN A 136 6.91 11.28 -9.26
C ASN A 136 7.72 10.15 -9.93
N HIS A 137 7.06 9.26 -10.67
CA HIS A 137 7.70 8.13 -11.39
C HIS A 137 7.91 8.35 -12.90
N ASN A 138 7.61 9.54 -13.43
CA ASN A 138 7.85 9.91 -14.83
C ASN A 138 9.20 10.57 -15.06
#